data_AF-A0A3B3ST09-F1
#
_entry.id   AF-A0A3B3ST09-F1
#
_cell.length_a   1.000
_cell.length_b   1.000
_cell.length_c   1.000
_cell.angle_alpha   90.00
_cell.angle_beta   90.00
_cell.angle_gamma   90.00
#
_symmetry.space_group_name_H-M   'P 1'
#
loop_
_entity.id
_entity.type
_entity.pdbx_description
1 polymer ?
#
loop_
_entity_poly.entity_id
_entity_poly.type
_entity_poly.pdbx_seq_one_letter_code
_entity_poly.pdbx_strand_id
1 'polypeptide(L)' 'PNSRAHVCWWILNALSLSLLFYSYWAPGEPNDTGKEEDCAEVYTEHDTVKNWNDKSCSAKLHWICERGGGS' A
#
# COMPACT_ATOMS: atom_id res chain seq x y z
N PRO A 1 -0.03 -17.98 -7.48
CA PRO A 1 1.32 -17.84 -6.89
C PRO A 1 1.58 -16.36 -6.56
N ASN A 2 1.11 -15.96 -5.37
CA ASN A 2 1.31 -14.69 -4.65
C ASN A 2 1.32 -13.39 -5.47
N SER A 3 0.12 -12.93 -5.83
CA SER A 3 -0.23 -11.68 -6.53
C SER A 3 -0.26 -10.43 -5.62
N ARG A 4 0.61 -10.38 -4.60
CA ARG A 4 0.61 -9.31 -3.60
C ARG A 4 2.02 -8.85 -3.27
N ALA A 5 2.17 -7.55 -3.05
CA ALA A 5 3.45 -6.96 -2.68
C ALA A 5 3.28 -5.82 -1.68
N HIS A 6 4.23 -5.68 -0.77
CA HIS A 6 4.38 -4.49 0.04
C HIS A 6 5.01 -3.35 -0.76
N VAL A 7 4.62 -2.12 -0.43
CA VAL A 7 5.18 -0.89 -1.03
C VAL A 7 6.18 -0.28 -0.06
N CYS A 8 7.43 -0.09 -0.51
CA CYS A 8 8.48 0.51 0.31
C CYS A 8 8.53 2.03 0.18
N TRP A 9 7.63 2.82 0.81
CA TRP A 9 7.85 4.27 0.99
C TRP A 9 7.11 4.84 2.21
N TRP A 10 7.75 5.77 2.91
CA TRP A 10 7.09 6.68 3.84
C TRP A 10 6.30 7.71 3.03
N ILE A 11 5.00 7.82 3.26
CA ILE A 11 4.14 8.79 2.59
C ILE A 11 4.43 10.18 3.18
N LEU A 12 5.55 10.76 2.78
CA LEU A 12 5.99 12.09 3.17
C LEU A 12 5.48 13.12 2.15
N ASN A 13 4.24 13.60 2.34
CA ASN A 13 3.89 15.04 2.35
C ASN A 13 2.36 15.21 2.45
N ALA A 14 1.92 15.68 3.62
CA ALA A 14 0.60 15.38 4.18
C ALA A 14 -0.63 16.13 3.61
N LEU A 15 -0.49 17.08 2.68
CA LEU A 15 -1.64 17.97 2.35
C LEU A 15 -2.13 17.90 0.90
N SER A 16 -1.29 17.58 -0.08
CA SER A 16 -1.72 17.35 -1.47
C SER A 16 -1.91 15.87 -1.81
N LEU A 17 -1.26 14.97 -1.06
CA LEU A 17 -1.35 13.54 -1.29
C LEU A 17 -2.55 12.88 -0.61
N SER A 18 -3.22 13.48 0.39
CA SER A 18 -4.23 12.76 1.18
C SER A 18 -5.43 12.28 0.36
N LEU A 19 -5.93 13.09 -0.58
CA LEU A 19 -7.05 12.69 -1.45
C LEU A 19 -6.64 11.65 -2.49
N LEU A 20 -5.46 11.82 -3.10
CA LEU A 20 -4.90 10.83 -4.03
C LEU A 20 -4.58 9.53 -3.30
N PHE A 21 -4.02 9.61 -2.10
CA PHE A 21 -3.75 8.47 -1.25
C PHE A 21 -5.03 7.70 -0.91
N TYR A 22 -6.09 8.41 -0.51
CA TYR A 22 -7.38 7.77 -0.23
C TYR A 22 -7.98 7.06 -1.45
N SER A 23 -7.73 7.56 -2.67
CA SER A 23 -8.28 6.95 -3.89
C SER A 23 -7.62 5.63 -4.28
N TYR A 24 -6.47 5.28 -3.71
CA TYR A 24 -5.79 4.00 -3.96
C TYR A 24 -6.24 2.87 -3.04
N TRP A 25 -6.86 3.17 -1.90
CA TRP A 25 -7.39 2.17 -0.97
C TRP A 25 -8.57 1.41 -1.55
N ALA A 26 -8.57 0.09 -1.36
CA ALA A 26 -9.71 -0.73 -1.71
C ALA A 26 -10.94 -0.30 -0.88
N PRO A 27 -12.17 -0.50 -1.39
CA PRO A 27 -13.36 -0.16 -0.63
C PRO A 27 -13.39 -0.87 0.73
N GLY A 28 -13.42 -0.10 1.81
CA GLY A 28 -13.40 -0.62 3.18
C GLY A 28 -12.03 -0.58 3.85
N GLU A 29 -10.97 -0.26 3.11
CA GLU A 29 -9.60 -0.16 3.63
C GLU A 29 -9.16 1.31 3.83
N PRO A 30 -8.21 1.58 4.74
CA PRO A 30 -7.61 0.63 5.69
C PRO A 30 -8.57 0.25 6.82
N ASN A 31 -8.54 -1.01 7.27
CA ASN A 31 -9.50 -1.55 8.26
C ASN A 31 -8.87 -2.03 9.58
N ASP A 32 -7.54 -2.10 9.66
CA ASP A 32 -6.74 -2.56 10.79
C ASP A 32 -7.21 -3.91 11.36
N THR A 33 -7.36 -4.93 10.50
CA THR A 33 -7.90 -6.23 10.93
C THR A 33 -7.02 -6.87 11.99
N GLY A 34 -7.61 -7.12 13.16
CA GLY A 34 -6.90 -7.73 14.28
C GLY A 34 -5.95 -6.78 15.01
N LYS A 35 -5.91 -5.49 14.65
CA LYS A 35 -5.02 -4.47 15.23
C LYS A 35 -3.53 -4.71 15.02
N GLU A 36 -3.19 -5.29 13.86
CA GLU A 36 -1.82 -5.69 13.53
C GLU A 36 -1.42 -5.31 12.09
N GLU A 37 -2.21 -4.47 11.40
CA GLU A 37 -2.07 -4.21 9.96
C GLU A 37 -1.42 -2.84 9.67
N ASP A 38 -0.19 -2.64 10.13
CA ASP A 38 0.49 -1.34 10.05
C ASP A 38 1.27 -1.07 8.74
N CYS A 39 1.25 -1.99 7.77
CA CYS A 39 1.96 -1.84 6.48
C CYS A 39 0.98 -1.90 5.30
N ALA A 40 1.25 -1.18 4.21
CA ALA A 40 0.42 -1.31 3.01
C ALA A 40 0.86 -2.50 2.13
N GLU A 41 -0.10 -3.22 1.56
CA GLU A 41 0.07 -4.12 0.42
C GLU A 41 -0.76 -3.63 -0.79
N VAL A 42 -0.32 -4.01 -1.98
CA VAL A 42 -1.08 -3.85 -3.23
C VAL A 42 -1.50 -5.21 -3.77
N TYR A 43 -2.77 -5.34 -4.14
CA TYR A 43 -3.24 -6.48 -4.92
C TYR A 43 -2.85 -6.27 -6.39
N THR A 44 -1.88 -7.04 -6.89
CA THR A 44 -1.35 -6.89 -8.26
C THR A 44 -2.25 -7.51 -9.33
N GLU A 45 -3.29 -8.23 -8.91
CA GLU A 45 -4.30 -8.84 -9.79
C GLU A 45 -5.52 -7.94 -10.04
N HIS A 46 -5.59 -6.80 -9.36
CA HIS A 46 -6.65 -5.80 -9.49
C HIS A 46 -6.14 -4.55 -10.23
N ASP A 47 -7.07 -3.67 -10.60
CA ASP A 47 -6.77 -2.37 -11.20
C ASP A 47 -5.75 -1.59 -10.36
N THR A 48 -4.98 -0.69 -10.99
CA THR A 48 -3.93 0.08 -10.31
C THR A 48 -4.45 1.15 -9.33
N VAL A 49 -5.77 1.24 -9.16
CA VAL A 49 -6.48 2.21 -8.31
C VAL A 49 -7.50 1.42 -7.49
N LYS A 50 -7.72 1.81 -6.23
CA LYS A 50 -8.59 1.09 -5.27
C LYS A 50 -8.20 -0.37 -5.03
N ASN A 51 -6.90 -0.65 -4.91
CA ASN A 51 -6.36 -1.99 -4.72
C ASN A 51 -5.37 -2.09 -3.55
N TRP A 52 -5.27 -1.06 -2.71
CA TRP A 52 -4.42 -1.08 -1.52
C TRP A 52 -5.18 -1.66 -0.35
N ASN A 53 -4.46 -2.40 0.48
CA ASN A 53 -4.94 -3.04 1.70
C ASN A 53 -3.90 -2.87 2.79
N ASP A 54 -4.32 -2.66 4.03
CA ASP A 54 -3.41 -2.59 5.15
C ASP A 54 -3.20 -4.01 5.65
N LYS A 55 -1.95 -4.34 5.95
CA LYS A 55 -1.48 -5.70 6.15
C LYS A 55 -0.43 -5.72 7.23
N SER A 56 -0.39 -6.82 7.97
CA SER A 56 0.69 -7.03 8.91
C SER A 56 2.03 -6.92 8.22
N CYS A 57 2.90 -6.06 8.77
CA CYS A 57 4.28 -5.90 8.31
C CYS A 57 5.10 -7.20 8.38
N SER A 58 4.63 -8.18 9.15
CA SER A 58 5.25 -9.51 9.25
C SER A 58 4.90 -10.45 8.08
N ALA A 59 3.96 -10.06 7.22
CA ALA A 59 3.53 -10.85 6.08
C ALA A 59 4.70 -11.07 5.10
N LYS A 60 4.87 -12.32 4.67
CA LYS A 60 5.93 -12.68 3.71
C LYS A 60 5.44 -12.47 2.27
N LEU A 61 5.55 -11.23 1.80
CA LEU A 61 5.15 -10.83 0.44
C LEU A 61 6.36 -10.38 -0.39
N HIS A 62 6.14 -10.21 -1.69
CA HIS A 62 7.09 -9.52 -2.55
C HIS A 62 7.14 -8.02 -2.22
N TRP A 63 8.13 -7.30 -2.75
CA TRP A 63 8.33 -5.88 -2.47
C TRP A 63 8.49 -5.09 -3.77
N ILE A 64 7.87 -3.92 -3.81
CA ILE A 64 8.06 -2.93 -4.88
C ILE A 64 8.85 -1.76 -4.28
N CYS A 65 10.02 -1.50 -4.86
CA CYS A 65 10.87 -0.39 -4.50
C CYS A 65 10.91 0.62 -5.64
N GLU A 66 10.80 1.91 -5.34
CA GLU A 66 11.21 2.94 -6.29
C GLU A 66 12.63 3.39 -5.92
N ARG A 67 13.43 3.71 -6.94
CA ARG A 67 14.69 4.42 -6.77
C ARG A 67 14.42 5.88 -7.10
N GLY A 68 14.53 6.76 -6.11
CA GLY A 68 14.42 8.19 -6.33
C GLY A 68 15.32 8.63 -7.48
N GLY A 69 14.76 9.31 -8.46
CA GLY A 69 15.51 9.83 -9.60
C GLY A 69 16.52 10.86 -9.11
N GLY A 70 17.79 10.45 -8.99
CA GLY A 70 18.88 11.39 -8.81
C GLY A 70 19.01 12.26 -10.06
N SER A 71 18.67 13.54 -9.92
CA SER A 71 19.21 14.66 -10.69
C SER A 71 19.59 15.75 -9.69
#